data_AF-A0A519DC58-F1
#
_entry.id   AF-A0A519DC58-F1
#
_cell.length_a   1.000
_cell.length_b   1.000
_cell.length_c   1.000
_cell.angle_alpha   90.00
_cell.angle_beta   90.00
_cell.angle_gamma   90.00
#
_symmetry.space_group_name_H-M   'P 1'
#
loop_
_entity.id
_entity.type
_entity.pdbx_description
1 polymer ?
#
loop_
_entity_poly.entity_id
_entity_poly.type
_entity_poly.pdbx_seq_one_letter_code
_entity_poly.pdbx_strand_id
1 'polypeptide(L)'
;MKVFVAARSAQYLEGTTLDYKETLMGGGFSFDNPNPLWVDELSNAVADIIASEVNPVVASHGGHVDLIGVDDGKAIIAFGGGCQGCGMVDVTLKQGVEVMIKDGVPGISEVVDATDHAAGTNPFY
;
A
#
# COMPACT_ATOMS: atom_id res chain seq x y z
N MET A 1 -22.05 15.92 -10.89
CA MET A 1 -20.97 15.61 -9.92
C MET A 1 -19.64 15.73 -10.64
N LYS A 2 -18.61 16.26 -9.99
CA LYS A 2 -17.24 16.33 -10.55
C LYS A 2 -16.32 15.59 -9.59
N VAL A 3 -15.52 14.68 -10.12
CA VAL A 3 -14.49 13.94 -9.38
C VAL A 3 -13.14 14.45 -9.84
N PHE A 4 -12.27 14.76 -8.89
CA PHE A 4 -10.90 15.18 -9.16
C PHE A 4 -9.96 14.06 -8.74
N VAL A 5 -9.07 13.68 -9.64
CA VAL A 5 -8.05 12.65 -9.42
C VAL A 5 -6.69 13.21 -9.82
N ALA A 6 -5.63 12.80 -9.14
CA ALA A 6 -4.28 13.11 -9.55
C ALA A 6 -3.98 12.48 -10.92
N ALA A 7 -3.29 13.21 -11.80
CA ALA A 7 -3.03 12.76 -13.18
C ALA A 7 -2.38 11.37 -13.25
N ARG A 8 -1.42 11.08 -12.34
CA ARG A 8 -0.75 9.77 -12.25
C ARG A 8 -1.69 8.60 -11.93
N SER A 9 -2.80 8.89 -11.24
CA SER A 9 -3.75 7.89 -10.79
C SER A 9 -4.86 7.62 -11.81
N ALA A 10 -4.96 8.43 -12.87
CA ALA A 10 -6.01 8.32 -13.87
C ALA A 10 -5.99 6.96 -14.58
N GLN A 11 -4.81 6.40 -14.84
CA GLN A 11 -4.64 5.09 -15.49
C GLN A 11 -5.25 3.92 -14.70
N TYR A 12 -5.36 4.04 -13.37
CA TYR A 12 -5.93 2.98 -12.52
C TYR A 12 -7.45 3.07 -12.39
N LEU A 13 -8.07 4.11 -12.97
CA LEU A 13 -9.50 4.39 -12.84
C LEU A 13 -10.25 4.34 -14.17
N GLU A 14 -9.60 3.90 -15.26
CA GLU A 14 -10.24 3.78 -16.55
C GLU A 14 -11.38 2.75 -16.47
N GLY A 15 -12.61 3.15 -16.81
CA GLY A 15 -13.78 2.27 -16.70
C GLY A 15 -14.37 2.15 -15.29
N THR A 16 -13.79 2.78 -14.26
CA THR A 16 -14.38 2.84 -12.92
C THR A 16 -15.74 3.54 -12.95
N THR A 17 -16.77 2.93 -12.36
CA THR A 17 -18.08 3.55 -12.19
C THR A 17 -18.25 4.09 -10.78
N LEU A 18 -18.97 5.21 -10.68
CA LEU A 18 -19.31 5.87 -9.42
C LEU A 18 -20.82 6.01 -9.33
N ASP A 19 -21.41 5.27 -8.40
CA ASP A 19 -22.85 5.29 -8.14
C ASP A 19 -23.14 5.88 -6.76
N TYR A 20 -24.34 6.43 -6.57
CA TYR A 20 -24.87 6.74 -5.25
C TYR A 20 -25.93 5.70 -4.90
N LYS A 21 -25.69 4.91 -3.86
CA LYS A 21 -26.60 3.87 -3.39
C LYS A 21 -27.31 4.36 -2.14
N GLU A 22 -28.62 4.47 -2.21
CA GLU A 22 -29.46 4.70 -1.03
C GLU A 22 -29.78 3.37 -0.35
N THR A 23 -29.52 3.30 0.95
CA THR A 23 -29.85 2.16 1.80
C THR A 23 -30.78 2.61 2.93
N LEU A 24 -31.43 1.66 3.60
CA LEU A 24 -32.30 1.93 4.74
C LEU A 24 -31.55 2.61 5.92
N MET A 25 -30.22 2.54 5.96
CA MET A 25 -29.36 3.17 6.97
C MET A 25 -28.73 4.49 6.50
N GLY A 26 -29.14 5.00 5.33
CA GLY A 26 -28.59 6.20 4.69
C GLY A 26 -28.04 5.92 3.29
N GLY A 27 -27.65 6.97 2.56
CA GLY A 27 -27.07 6.86 1.21
C GLY A 27 -25.58 7.19 1.16
N GLY A 28 -24.85 6.54 0.26
CA GLY A 28 -23.40 6.71 0.10
C GLY A 28 -22.91 6.46 -1.33
N PHE A 29 -21.70 6.91 -1.62
CA PHE A 29 -21.03 6.66 -2.89
C PHE A 29 -20.44 5.24 -2.91
N SER A 30 -20.65 4.54 -4.03
CA SER A 30 -20.09 3.23 -4.33
C SER A 30 -19.19 3.37 -5.55
N PHE A 31 -17.94 2.97 -5.40
CA PHE A 31 -16.98 2.90 -6.51
C PHE A 31 -16.84 1.44 -6.91
N ASP A 32 -17.00 1.15 -8.20
CA ASP A 32 -16.69 -0.14 -8.80
C ASP A 32 -15.54 0.05 -9.77
N ASN A 33 -14.37 -0.49 -9.42
CA ASN A 33 -13.18 -0.40 -10.24
C ASN A 33 -12.88 -1.79 -10.83
N PRO A 34 -13.06 -1.99 -12.15
CA PRO A 34 -12.82 -3.28 -12.78
C PRO A 34 -11.33 -3.57 -13.00
N ASN A 35 -10.45 -2.60 -12.75
CA ASN A 35 -9.02 -2.75 -12.98
C ASN A 35 -8.34 -3.54 -11.87
N PRO A 36 -7.23 -4.25 -12.17
CA PRO A 36 -6.37 -4.79 -11.14
C PRO A 36 -5.81 -3.66 -10.26
N LEU A 37 -5.48 -3.99 -9.01
CA LEU A 37 -4.88 -3.02 -8.08
C LEU A 37 -3.59 -2.40 -8.63
N TRP A 38 -2.80 -3.17 -9.39
CA TRP A 38 -1.59 -2.73 -10.05
C TRP A 38 -1.67 -3.06 -11.54
N VAL A 39 -1.40 -2.06 -12.39
CA VAL A 39 -1.49 -2.19 -13.85
C VAL A 39 -0.13 -2.52 -14.46
N ASP A 40 0.95 -2.03 -13.87
CA ASP A 40 2.32 -2.28 -14.34
C ASP A 40 2.92 -3.55 -13.72
N GLU A 41 3.77 -4.22 -14.49
CA GLU A 41 4.42 -5.49 -14.08
C GLU A 41 5.34 -5.29 -12.86
N LEU A 42 5.99 -4.13 -12.75
CA LEU A 42 6.93 -3.85 -11.66
C LEU A 42 6.19 -3.72 -10.33
N SER A 43 5.09 -2.97 -10.27
CA SER A 43 4.26 -2.85 -9.08
C SER A 43 3.60 -4.18 -8.70
N ASN A 44 3.13 -4.96 -9.69
CA ASN A 44 2.62 -6.31 -9.42
C ASN A 44 3.70 -7.21 -8.80
N ALA A 45 4.91 -7.23 -9.35
CA ALA A 45 6.01 -8.03 -8.80
C ALA A 45 6.35 -7.62 -7.37
N VAL A 46 6.39 -6.31 -7.07
CA VAL A 46 6.62 -5.83 -5.70
C VAL A 46 5.48 -6.23 -4.77
N ALA A 47 4.22 -6.11 -5.21
CA ALA A 47 3.06 -6.51 -4.43
C ALA A 47 3.07 -8.02 -4.12
N ASP A 48 3.47 -8.84 -5.09
CA ASP A 48 3.58 -10.29 -4.92
C ASP A 48 4.67 -10.65 -3.91
N ILE A 49 5.85 -10.02 -3.97
CA ILE A 49 6.92 -10.20 -2.98
C ILE A 49 6.46 -9.74 -1.60
N ILE A 50 5.75 -8.61 -1.52
CA ILE A 50 5.20 -8.11 -0.25
C ILE A 50 4.22 -9.13 0.34
N ALA A 51 3.31 -9.67 -0.46
CA ALA A 51 2.32 -10.62 0.02
C ALA A 51 2.91 -11.98 0.38
N SER A 52 3.83 -12.51 -0.43
CA SER A 52 4.32 -13.89 -0.32
C SER A 52 5.53 -14.05 0.58
N GLU A 53 6.37 -13.02 0.74
CA GLU A 53 7.63 -13.11 1.50
C GLU A 53 7.69 -12.10 2.64
N VAL A 54 7.40 -10.82 2.38
CA VAL A 54 7.54 -9.76 3.39
C VAL A 54 6.50 -9.88 4.50
N ASN A 55 5.22 -9.94 4.15
CA ASN A 55 4.13 -9.94 5.12
C ASN A 55 4.16 -11.14 6.07
N PRO A 56 4.52 -12.36 5.66
CA PRO A 56 4.74 -13.46 6.61
C PRO A 56 5.76 -13.13 7.70
N VAL A 57 6.85 -12.44 7.37
CA VAL A 57 7.88 -12.03 8.33
C VAL A 57 7.37 -10.90 9.22
N VAL A 58 6.80 -9.85 8.62
CA VAL A 58 6.32 -8.66 9.36
C VAL A 58 5.13 -9.00 10.25
N ALA A 59 4.27 -9.95 9.86
CA ALA A 59 3.16 -10.43 10.68
C ALA A 59 3.63 -11.07 12.00
N SER A 60 4.81 -11.70 12.02
CA SER A 60 5.41 -12.23 13.26
C SER A 60 5.80 -11.12 14.25
N HIS A 61 5.97 -9.89 13.75
CA HIS A 61 6.17 -8.67 14.55
C HIS A 61 4.86 -7.91 14.81
N GLY A 62 3.70 -8.48 14.44
CA GLY A 62 2.39 -7.89 14.68
C GLY A 62 2.01 -6.75 13.71
N GLY A 63 2.70 -6.63 12.57
CA GLY A 63 2.40 -5.63 11.55
C GLY A 63 2.13 -6.22 10.18
N HIS A 64 1.96 -5.33 9.21
CA HIS A 64 1.95 -5.64 7.78
C HIS A 64 2.59 -4.49 7.00
N VAL A 65 2.87 -4.74 5.73
CA VAL A 65 3.34 -3.76 4.76
C VAL A 65 2.38 -3.74 3.58
N ASP A 66 1.98 -2.54 3.21
CA ASP A 66 1.22 -2.27 1.99
C ASP A 66 2.10 -1.56 0.97
N LEU A 67 1.98 -1.97 -0.29
CA LEU A 67 2.50 -1.19 -1.41
C LEU A 67 1.57 0.00 -1.66
N ILE A 68 2.13 1.21 -1.69
CA ILE A 68 1.41 2.43 -2.04
C ILE A 68 1.60 2.76 -3.52
N GLY A 69 2.75 2.40 -4.08
CA GLY A 69 3.03 2.46 -5.51
C GLY A 69 4.51 2.34 -5.81
N VAL A 70 4.85 2.31 -7.11
CA VAL A 70 6.23 2.36 -7.58
C VAL A 70 6.42 3.59 -8.47
N ASP A 71 7.48 4.35 -8.22
CA ASP A 71 7.83 5.54 -9.01
C ASP A 71 9.35 5.57 -9.26
N ASP A 72 9.76 5.64 -10.53
CA ASP A 72 11.18 5.70 -10.95
C ASP A 72 12.09 4.64 -10.26
N GLY A 73 11.62 3.39 -10.20
CA GLY A 73 12.35 2.30 -9.54
C GLY A 73 12.38 2.40 -8.00
N LYS A 74 11.53 3.23 -7.40
CA LYS A 74 11.36 3.34 -5.95
C LYS A 74 10.03 2.73 -5.53
N ALA A 75 10.06 1.72 -4.67
CA ALA A 75 8.86 1.16 -4.07
C ALA A 75 8.47 2.00 -2.86
N ILE A 76 7.28 2.60 -2.89
CA ILE A 76 6.73 3.38 -1.78
C ILE A 76 5.81 2.46 -0.98
N ILE A 77 6.14 2.24 0.29
CA ILE A 77 5.42 1.33 1.17
C ILE A 77 4.88 2.06 2.40
N ALA A 78 3.87 1.47 3.03
CA ALA A 78 3.41 1.87 4.35
C ALA A 78 3.34 0.67 5.29
N PHE A 79 3.81 0.84 6.51
CA PHE A 79 3.66 -0.12 7.59
C PHE A 79 2.32 0.09 8.30
N GLY A 80 1.65 -1.00 8.58
CA GLY A 80 0.41 -1.03 9.34
C GLY A 80 0.49 -1.95 10.56
N GLY A 81 -0.54 -1.89 11.42
CA GLY A 81 -0.62 -2.70 12.64
C GLY A 81 0.35 -2.24 13.73
N GLY A 82 0.92 -3.18 14.49
CA GLY A 82 1.88 -2.88 15.56
C GLY A 82 3.15 -2.15 15.09
N CYS A 83 3.44 -2.22 13.79
CA CYS A 83 4.55 -1.51 13.15
C CYS A 83 4.23 -0.05 12.78
N GLN A 84 2.98 0.42 12.89
CA GLN A 84 2.63 1.82 12.60
C GLN A 84 2.90 2.75 13.79
N GLY A 85 2.91 2.22 15.02
CA GLY A 85 2.88 3.02 16.26
C GLY A 85 4.19 3.13 17.04
N CYS A 86 5.27 2.54 16.55
CA CYS A 86 6.58 2.72 17.17
C CYS A 86 7.37 3.70 16.29
N GLY A 87 7.64 4.92 16.77
CA GLY A 87 8.54 5.88 16.09
C GLY A 87 9.97 5.34 15.88
N MET A 88 10.25 4.16 16.43
CA MET A 88 11.38 3.30 16.16
C MET A 88 10.87 1.97 15.61
N VAL A 89 10.15 1.98 14.46
CA VAL A 89 10.09 0.78 13.62
C VAL A 89 11.52 0.28 13.55
N ASP A 90 11.72 -0.93 14.06
CA ASP A 90 13.02 -1.55 14.19
C ASP A 90 13.77 -1.27 12.90
N VAL A 91 14.81 -0.44 12.95
CA VAL A 91 15.55 -0.03 11.74
C VAL A 91 16.00 -1.29 10.99
N THR A 92 16.26 -2.35 11.76
CA THR A 92 16.51 -3.72 11.32
C THR A 92 15.35 -4.35 10.53
N LEU A 93 14.10 -4.21 10.99
CA LEU A 93 12.92 -4.70 10.26
C LEU A 93 12.76 -3.95 8.94
N LYS A 94 12.82 -2.61 8.96
CA LYS A 94 12.74 -1.81 7.73
C LYS A 94 13.85 -2.17 6.74
N GLN A 95 15.09 -2.33 7.22
CA GLN A 95 16.21 -2.78 6.40
C GLN A 95 15.98 -4.18 5.84
N GLY A 96 15.43 -5.10 6.63
CA GLY A 96 15.07 -6.44 6.17
C GLY A 96 14.03 -6.40 5.05
N VAL A 97 12.97 -5.59 5.21
CA VAL A 97 11.96 -5.37 4.17
C VAL A 97 12.58 -4.80 2.90
N GLU A 98 13.44 -3.78 3.02
CA GLU A 98 14.11 -3.19 1.88
C GLU A 98 14.97 -4.21 1.11
N VAL A 99 15.75 -5.03 1.82
CA VAL A 99 16.58 -6.08 1.21
C VAL A 99 15.71 -7.11 0.50
N MET A 100 14.66 -7.62 1.15
CA MET A 100 13.77 -8.61 0.53
C MET A 100 13.12 -8.10 -0.75
N ILE A 101 12.63 -6.85 -0.77
CA ILE A 101 12.01 -6.27 -1.96
C ILE A 101 13.03 -6.10 -3.09
N LYS A 102 14.24 -5.60 -2.79
CA LYS A 102 15.28 -5.35 -3.80
C LYS A 102 15.86 -6.65 -4.37
N ASP A 103 16.00 -7.67 -3.54
CA ASP A 103 16.48 -9.00 -3.97
C ASP A 103 15.41 -9.73 -4.78
N GLY A 104 14.13 -9.63 -4.38
CA GLY A 104 13.00 -10.23 -5.09
C GLY A 104 12.63 -9.53 -6.39
N VAL A 105 12.90 -8.23 -6.50
CA VAL A 105 12.54 -7.41 -7.67
C VAL A 105 13.74 -6.56 -8.14
N PRO A 106 14.58 -7.06 -9.06
CA PRO A 106 15.77 -6.35 -9.57
C PRO A 106 15.52 -4.98 -10.22
N GLY A 107 14.26 -4.60 -10.47
CA GLY A 107 13.86 -3.28 -10.96
C GLY A 107 13.69 -2.21 -9.87
N ILE A 108 13.80 -2.59 -8.59
CA ILE A 108 13.70 -1.66 -7.45
C ILE A 108 15.08 -1.28 -6.93
N SER A 109 15.37 0.02 -6.95
CA SER A 109 16.62 0.61 -6.48
C SER A 109 16.54 1.07 -5.01
N GLU A 110 15.36 1.48 -4.57
CA GLU A 110 15.12 2.13 -3.28
C GLU A 110 13.73 1.77 -2.75
N VAL A 111 13.59 1.65 -1.43
CA VAL A 111 12.30 1.49 -0.76
C VAL A 111 12.04 2.68 0.15
N VAL A 112 10.95 3.39 -0.09
CA VAL A 112 10.56 4.60 0.64
C VAL A 112 9.40 4.27 1.57
N ASP A 113 9.59 4.59 2.85
CA ASP A 113 8.56 4.41 3.87
C ASP A 113 7.72 5.69 4.00
N ALA A 114 6.45 5.60 3.65
CA ALA A 114 5.47 6.69 3.69
C ALA A 114 4.56 6.66 4.93
N THR A 115 4.88 5.82 5.92
CA THR A 115 4.08 5.67 7.13
C THR A 115 4.16 6.91 8.01
N ASP A 116 3.01 7.37 8.50
CA ASP A 116 2.99 8.35 9.59
C ASP A 116 3.20 7.65 10.94
N HIS A 117 4.47 7.45 11.28
CA HIS A 117 4.89 6.82 12.55
C HIS A 117 4.59 7.67 13.79
N ALA A 118 4.32 8.97 13.61
CA ALA A 118 3.96 9.88 14.70
C ALA A 118 2.46 9.82 15.04
N ALA A 119 1.62 9.40 14.09
CA ALA A 119 0.18 9.21 14.28
C ALA A 119 -0.18 7.94 15.10
N GLY A 120 0.82 7.21 15.60
CA GLY A 120 0.74 5.95 16.34
C GLY A 120 -0.11 5.94 17.62
N THR A 121 -1.42 6.10 17.50
CA THR A 121 -2.39 5.71 18.52
C THR A 121 -3.05 4.43 18.03
N ASN A 122 -2.65 3.31 18.63
CA ASN A 122 -3.15 1.96 18.42
C ASN A 122 -4.67 1.92 18.10
N PRO A 123 -5.11 1.61 16.86
CA PRO A 123 -6.54 1.66 16.49
C PRO A 123 -7.38 0.49 17.06
N PHE A 124 -6.78 -0.36 17.90
CA PHE A 124 -7.46 -1.48 18.58
C PHE A 124 -7.85 -1.16 20.04
N TYR A 125 -7.79 0.09 20.48
CA TYR A 125 -8.36 0.54 21.77
C TYR A 125 -9.11 1.87 21.63
#